data_AF-A0A258GP68-F1
#
_entry.id   AF-A0A258GP68-F1
#
_cell.length_a   1.000
_cell.length_b   1.000
_cell.length_c   1.000
_cell.angle_alpha   90.00
_cell.angle_beta   90.00
_cell.angle_gamma   90.00
#
_symmetry.space_group_name_H-M   'P 1'
#
loop_
_entity.id
_entity.type
_entity.pdbx_description
1 polymer ?
#
loop_
_entity_poly.entity_id
_entity_poly.type
_entity_poly.pdbx_seq_one_letter_code
_entity_poly.pdbx_strand_id
1 'polypeptide(L)'
;MTIAGRVDRKSETWSSRLGFVLAAVGSSVGLGNIWRFTYTTGENGGGAFVIAYLVCIALIAFPLLAAEYAVGRRSGHSAVESVQALARASGKSELWGGVAWLGMLAAFFILTFYCVVSAWFMA
;
A
#
# COMPACT_ATOMS: atom_id res chain seq x y z
N MET A 1 4.42 43.47 -0.36
CA MET A 1 5.03 42.21 -0.84
C MET A 1 4.82 41.14 0.23
N THR A 2 3.87 40.24 -0.05
CA THR A 2 3.69 38.85 0.40
C THR A 2 3.91 38.49 1.88
N ILE A 3 2.79 38.43 2.62
CA ILE A 3 2.64 37.62 3.82
C ILE A 3 2.59 36.15 3.38
N ALA A 4 3.72 35.44 3.48
CA ALA A 4 3.73 33.98 3.39
C ALA A 4 3.25 33.42 4.73
N GLY A 5 1.94 33.17 4.84
CA GLY A 5 1.38 32.39 5.93
C GLY A 5 2.07 31.03 5.97
N ARG A 6 2.81 30.74 7.05
CA ARG A 6 3.28 29.39 7.34
C ARG A 6 2.03 28.52 7.54
N VAL A 7 1.75 27.65 6.56
CA VAL A 7 0.79 26.56 6.74
C VAL A 7 1.37 25.66 7.82
N ASP A 8 0.83 25.78 9.04
CA ASP A 8 1.18 24.94 10.17
C ASP A 8 0.68 23.52 9.87
N ARG A 9 1.59 22.67 9.36
CA ARG A 9 1.29 21.29 8.97
C ARG A 9 1.17 20.46 10.24
N LYS A 10 0.00 20.49 10.89
CA LYS A 10 -0.33 19.53 11.96
C LYS A 10 -0.24 18.13 11.36
N SER A 11 0.80 17.39 11.71
CA SER A 11 0.85 15.95 11.46
C SER A 11 -0.17 15.32 12.40
N GLU A 12 -1.32 14.92 11.87
CA GLU A 12 -2.32 14.11 12.58
C GLU A 12 -1.61 12.85 13.09
N THR A 13 -1.38 12.80 14.40
CA THR A 13 -0.73 11.66 15.06
C THR A 13 -1.81 10.70 15.52
N TRP A 14 -1.61 9.41 15.24
CA TRP A 14 -2.57 8.38 15.64
C TRP A 14 -2.65 8.31 17.18
N SER A 15 -3.84 8.56 17.71
CA SER A 15 -4.12 8.56 19.16
C SER A 15 -3.81 7.21 19.84
N SER A 16 -3.86 6.10 19.09
CA SER A 16 -3.53 4.77 19.59
C SER A 16 -2.77 3.93 18.57
N ARG A 17 -1.71 3.23 19.03
CA ARG A 17 -0.96 2.24 18.24
C ARG A 17 -1.86 1.12 17.72
N LEU A 18 -2.85 0.72 18.52
CA LEU A 18 -3.84 -0.28 18.09
C LEU A 18 -4.73 0.26 16.98
N GLY A 19 -5.13 1.54 17.05
CA GLY A 19 -5.90 2.19 15.99
C GLY A 19 -5.15 2.23 14.66
N PHE A 20 -3.84 2.53 14.70
CA PHE A 20 -2.98 2.48 13.52
C PHE A 20 -2.88 1.06 12.93
N VAL A 21 -2.63 0.06 13.77
CA VAL A 21 -2.51 -1.34 13.31
C VAL A 21 -3.85 -1.83 12.73
N LEU A 22 -4.97 -1.54 13.38
CA LEU A 22 -6.30 -1.92 12.89
C LEU A 22 -6.63 -1.25 11.55
N ALA A 23 -6.32 0.04 11.39
CA ALA A 23 -6.52 0.74 10.12
C ALA A 23 -5.64 0.16 9.00
N ALA A 24 -4.37 -0.13 9.30
CA ALA A 24 -3.45 -0.75 8.34
C ALA A 24 -3.90 -2.16 7.93
N VAL A 25 -4.31 -2.99 8.89
CA VAL A 25 -4.83 -4.34 8.62
C VAL A 25 -6.13 -4.26 7.82
N GLY A 26 -7.05 -3.36 8.20
CA GLY A 26 -8.31 -3.14 7.48
C GLY A 26 -8.11 -2.69 6.03
N SER A 27 -7.09 -1.86 5.76
CA SER A 27 -6.74 -1.47 4.40
C SER A 27 -6.09 -2.59 3.58
N SER A 28 -5.48 -3.57 4.25
CA SER A 28 -4.76 -4.67 3.60
C SER A 28 -5.67 -5.87 3.30
N VAL A 29 -6.73 -6.05 4.08
CA VAL A 29 -7.67 -7.16 3.96
C VAL A 29 -8.87 -6.73 3.11
N GLY A 30 -8.93 -7.19 1.85
CA GLY A 30 -10.02 -6.88 0.91
C GLY A 30 -10.77 -8.11 0.40
N LEU A 31 -11.89 -7.87 -0.32
CA LEU A 31 -12.74 -8.91 -0.93
C LEU A 31 -11.95 -9.90 -1.80
N GLY A 32 -10.91 -9.44 -2.49
CA GLY A 32 -10.05 -10.30 -3.32
C GLY A 32 -9.32 -11.37 -2.53
N ASN A 33 -8.98 -11.12 -1.26
CA ASN A 33 -8.36 -12.12 -0.40
C ASN A 33 -9.35 -13.21 0.05
N ILE A 34 -10.66 -12.97 -0.04
CA ILE A 34 -11.69 -13.92 0.37
C ILE A 34 -12.06 -14.84 -0.80
N TRP A 35 -12.29 -14.28 -1.99
CA TRP A 35 -12.77 -15.06 -3.13
C TRP A 35 -11.65 -15.61 -4.03
N ARG A 36 -10.64 -14.79 -4.37
CA ARG A 36 -9.57 -15.25 -5.27
C ARG A 36 -8.64 -16.25 -4.61
N PHE A 37 -8.40 -16.10 -3.31
CA PHE A 37 -7.61 -17.04 -2.53
C PHE A 37 -8.27 -18.41 -2.43
N THR A 38 -9.57 -18.47 -2.12
CA THR A 38 -10.32 -19.74 -2.01
C THR A 38 -10.43 -20.44 -3.36
N TYR A 39 -10.68 -19.69 -4.43
CA TYR A 39 -10.70 -20.21 -5.81
C TYR A 39 -9.35 -20.79 -6.22
N THR A 40 -8.25 -20.03 -6.05
CA THR A 40 -6.91 -20.46 -6.45
C THR A 40 -6.42 -21.65 -5.61
N THR A 41 -6.74 -21.66 -4.31
CA THR A 41 -6.41 -22.77 -3.40
C THR A 41 -7.21 -24.02 -3.76
N GLY A 42 -8.48 -23.88 -4.15
CA GLY A 42 -9.33 -24.99 -4.58
C GLY A 42 -8.82 -25.69 -5.84
N GLU A 43 -8.35 -24.93 -6.84
CA GLU A 43 -7.84 -25.49 -8.10
C GLU A 43 -6.40 -26.03 -8.01
N ASN A 44 -5.54 -25.44 -7.18
CA ASN A 44 -4.09 -25.76 -7.15
C ASN A 44 -3.67 -26.75 -6.05
N GLY A 45 -4.56 -27.66 -5.65
CA GLY A 45 -4.22 -28.73 -4.71
C GLY A 45 -4.29 -28.32 -3.23
N GLY A 46 -5.10 -27.32 -2.89
CA GLY A 46 -5.51 -27.03 -1.52
C GLY A 46 -4.34 -26.68 -0.60
N GLY A 47 -4.08 -27.55 0.38
CA GLY A 47 -3.10 -27.31 1.44
C GLY A 47 -1.65 -27.13 0.96
N ALA A 48 -1.24 -27.80 -0.12
CA ALA A 48 0.12 -27.63 -0.66
C ALA A 48 0.33 -26.22 -1.23
N PHE A 49 -0.69 -25.68 -1.89
CA PHE A 49 -0.69 -24.30 -2.39
C PHE A 49 -0.64 -23.29 -1.23
N VAL A 50 -1.38 -23.53 -0.15
CA VAL A 50 -1.36 -22.65 1.04
C VAL A 50 0.04 -22.56 1.64
N ILE A 51 0.76 -23.68 1.76
CA ILE A 51 2.13 -23.68 2.29
C ILE A 51 3.07 -22.88 1.37
N ALA A 52 3.02 -23.12 0.06
CA ALA A 52 3.80 -22.35 -0.91
C ALA A 52 3.46 -20.84 -0.87
N TYR A 53 2.17 -20.50 -0.73
CA TYR A 53 1.68 -19.14 -0.59
C TYR A 53 2.24 -18.45 0.67
N LEU A 54 2.24 -19.13 1.83
CA LEU A 54 2.82 -18.61 3.07
C LEU A 54 4.33 -18.38 2.95
N VAL A 55 5.06 -19.29 2.29
CA VAL A 55 6.50 -19.13 2.04
C VAL A 55 6.76 -17.91 1.16
N CYS A 56 5.98 -17.75 0.08
CA CYS A 56 6.08 -16.56 -0.78
C CYS A 56 5.76 -15.27 -0.04
N ILE A 57 4.76 -15.26 0.85
CA ILE A 57 4.47 -14.09 1.71
C ILE A 57 5.66 -13.78 2.61
N ALA A 58 6.20 -14.77 3.29
CA ALA A 58 7.30 -14.57 4.22
C ALA A 58 8.58 -14.08 3.51
N LEU A 59 8.86 -14.60 2.31
CA LEU A 59 10.09 -14.27 1.58
C LEU A 59 9.99 -13.02 0.70
N ILE A 60 8.80 -12.64 0.26
CA ILE A 60 8.61 -11.53 -0.69
C ILE A 60 7.77 -10.42 -0.06
N ALA A 61 6.55 -10.74 0.39
CA ALA A 61 5.63 -9.72 0.89
C ALA A 61 6.13 -9.07 2.19
N PHE A 62 6.70 -9.84 3.11
CA PHE A 62 7.23 -9.31 4.37
C PHE A 62 8.43 -8.34 4.16
N PRO A 63 9.51 -8.69 3.43
CA PRO A 63 10.59 -7.74 3.19
C PRO A 63 10.14 -6.56 2.34
N LEU A 64 9.22 -6.74 1.40
CA LEU A 64 8.66 -5.64 0.62
C LEU A 64 7.89 -4.66 1.51
N LEU A 65 7.04 -5.16 2.40
CA LEU A 65 6.29 -4.34 3.37
C LEU A 65 7.24 -3.62 4.34
N ALA A 66 8.29 -4.31 4.81
CA ALA A 66 9.30 -3.70 5.67
C ALA A 66 10.06 -2.57 4.94
N ALA A 67 10.37 -2.76 3.65
CA ALA A 67 10.98 -1.74 2.81
C ALA A 67 10.05 -0.52 2.62
N GLU A 68 8.79 -0.75 2.25
CA GLU A 68 7.80 0.33 2.10
C GLU A 68 7.57 1.09 3.42
N TYR A 69 7.48 0.38 4.54
CA TYR A 69 7.33 0.98 5.85
C TYR A 69 8.55 1.82 6.25
N ALA A 70 9.76 1.33 5.98
CA ALA A 70 11.00 2.06 6.25
C ALA A 70 11.09 3.35 5.41
N VAL A 71 10.68 3.28 4.13
CA VAL A 71 10.63 4.44 3.24
C VAL A 71 9.59 5.44 3.72
N GLY A 72 8.36 5.01 4.01
CA GLY A 72 7.28 5.88 4.49
C GLY A 72 7.58 6.55 5.84
N ARG A 73 8.28 5.86 6.74
CA ARG A 73 8.74 6.44 8.01
C ARG A 73 9.82 7.50 7.83
N ARG A 74 10.70 7.34 6.84
CA ARG A 74 11.81 8.28 6.60
C ARG A 74 11.38 9.50 5.82
N SER A 75 10.36 9.36 4.97
CA SER A 75 9.83 10.45 4.17
C SER A 75 8.80 11.30 4.93
N GLY A 76 7.86 10.72 5.70
CA GLY A 76 6.80 11.53 6.36
C GLY A 76 6.00 12.42 5.36
N HIS A 77 6.03 12.04 4.09
CA HIS A 77 5.56 12.77 2.91
C HIS A 77 4.71 11.82 2.06
N SER A 78 3.98 12.34 1.07
CA SER A 78 3.10 11.52 0.22
C SER A 78 3.86 10.41 -0.52
N ALA A 79 3.20 9.32 -0.94
CA ALA A 79 3.87 8.14 -1.53
C ALA A 79 4.80 8.51 -2.71
N VAL A 80 4.39 9.48 -3.52
CA VAL A 80 5.19 10.03 -4.64
C VAL A 80 6.38 10.86 -4.15
N GLU A 81 6.19 11.73 -3.17
CA GLU A 81 7.28 12.52 -2.55
C GLU A 81 8.28 11.63 -1.81
N SER A 82 7.82 10.51 -1.25
CA SER A 82 8.65 9.53 -0.54
C SER A 82 9.62 8.83 -1.47
N VAL A 83 9.13 8.40 -2.64
CA VAL A 83 9.95 7.76 -3.66
C VAL A 83 10.89 8.77 -4.31
N GLN A 84 10.46 10.01 -4.53
CA GLN A 84 11.34 11.09 -5.01
C GLN A 84 12.43 11.46 -3.98
N ALA A 85 12.09 11.53 -2.69
CA ALA A 85 13.05 11.78 -1.62
C ALA A 85 14.07 10.64 -1.48
N LEU A 86 13.63 9.39 -1.64
CA LEU A 86 14.52 8.21 -1.64
C LEU A 86 15.43 8.16 -2.87
N ALA A 87 14.91 8.54 -4.04
CA ALA A 87 15.70 8.66 -5.27
C ALA A 87 16.79 9.74 -5.14
N ARG A 88 16.43 10.92 -4.59
CA ARG A 88 17.38 11.99 -4.26
C ARG A 88 18.43 11.55 -3.22
N ALA A 89 18.02 10.83 -2.18
CA ALA A 89 18.93 10.32 -1.14
C ALA A 89 19.89 9.22 -1.65
N SER A 90 19.50 8.49 -2.69
CA SER A 90 20.31 7.42 -3.30
C SER A 90 21.13 7.89 -4.51
N GLY A 91 21.18 9.19 -4.80
CA GLY A 91 21.93 9.76 -5.92
C GLY A 91 21.43 9.31 -7.31
N LYS A 92 20.16 8.88 -7.42
CA LYS A 92 19.56 8.30 -8.62
C LYS A 92 18.51 9.26 -9.20
N SER A 93 18.34 9.24 -10.54
CA SER A 93 17.50 10.18 -11.29
C SER A 93 16.04 10.28 -10.79
N GLU A 94 15.47 11.49 -10.85
CA GLU A 94 14.04 11.82 -10.56
C GLU A 94 13.02 11.01 -11.40
N LEU A 95 13.47 10.29 -12.43
CA LEU A 95 12.67 9.34 -13.20
C LEU A 95 11.99 8.25 -12.35
N TRP A 96 12.52 7.94 -11.16
CA TRP A 96 11.86 7.02 -10.21
C TRP A 96 10.54 7.57 -9.66
N GLY A 97 10.32 8.89 -9.71
CA GLY A 97 9.01 9.49 -9.43
C GLY A 97 7.93 9.02 -10.41
N GLY A 98 8.28 8.72 -11.66
CA GLY A 98 7.36 8.18 -12.65
C GLY A 98 6.84 6.78 -12.32
N VAL A 99 7.68 5.94 -11.70
CA VAL A 99 7.28 4.60 -11.22
C VAL A 99 6.27 4.70 -10.07
N ALA A 100 6.47 5.66 -9.15
CA ALA A 100 5.51 5.92 -8.08
C ALA A 100 4.16 6.43 -8.62
N TRP A 101 4.18 7.29 -9.65
CA TRP A 101 2.96 7.75 -10.33
C TRP A 101 2.21 6.61 -11.02
N LEU A 102 2.92 5.70 -11.69
CA LEU A 102 2.31 4.51 -12.28
C LEU A 102 1.67 3.61 -11.22
N GLY A 103 2.32 3.42 -10.06
CA GLY A 103 1.74 2.69 -8.93
C GLY A 103 0.47 3.34 -8.40
N MET A 104 0.46 4.67 -8.25
CA MET A 104 -0.73 5.44 -7.83
C MET A 104 -1.88 5.29 -8.82
N LEU A 105 -1.59 5.37 -10.12
CA LEU A 105 -2.56 5.22 -11.19
C LEU A 105 -3.15 3.80 -11.21
N ALA A 106 -2.31 2.77 -11.05
CA ALA A 106 -2.76 1.39 -10.93
C ALA A 106 -3.67 1.18 -9.71
N ALA A 107 -3.29 1.73 -8.54
CA ALA A 107 -4.13 1.68 -7.34
C ALA A 107 -5.50 2.35 -7.54
N PHE A 108 -5.54 3.47 -8.28
CA PHE A 108 -6.78 4.15 -8.64
C PHE A 108 -7.70 3.30 -9.53
N PHE A 109 -7.14 2.62 -10.54
CA PHE A 109 -7.91 1.70 -11.39
C PHE A 109 -8.44 0.51 -10.59
N ILE A 110 -7.62 -0.06 -9.69
CA ILE A 110 -8.05 -1.15 -8.80
C ILE A 110 -9.20 -0.68 -7.90
N LEU A 111 -9.07 0.50 -7.28
CA LEU A 111 -10.13 1.07 -6.44
C LEU A 111 -11.43 1.28 -7.23
N THR A 112 -11.33 1.81 -8.44
CA THR A 112 -12.50 2.02 -9.32
C THR A 112 -13.21 0.69 -9.61
N PHE A 113 -12.48 -0.36 -9.97
CA PHE A 113 -13.03 -1.70 -10.18
C PHE A 113 -13.67 -2.25 -8.89
N TYR A 114 -13.00 -2.12 -7.75
CA TYR A 114 -13.52 -2.57 -6.46
C TYR A 114 -14.78 -1.81 -6.02
N CYS A 115 -14.88 -0.51 -6.28
CA CYS A 115 -16.08 0.27 -6.00
C CYS A 115 -17.28 -0.24 -6.78
N VAL A 116 -17.10 -0.56 -8.08
CA VAL A 116 -18.18 -1.14 -8.89
C VAL A 116 -18.60 -2.51 -8.36
N VAL A 117 -17.65 -3.40 -8.08
CA VAL A 117 -17.96 -4.73 -7.52
C VAL A 117 -18.69 -4.61 -6.18
N SER A 118 -18.23 -3.71 -5.30
CA SER A 118 -18.86 -3.48 -4.00
C SER A 118 -20.28 -2.91 -4.12
N ALA A 119 -20.55 -2.09 -5.13
CA ALA A 119 -21.89 -1.57 -5.40
C ALA A 119 -22.89 -2.68 -5.78
N TRP A 120 -22.45 -3.71 -6.50
CA TRP A 120 -23.27 -4.88 -6.80
C TRP A 120 -23.62 -5.71 -5.56
N PHE A 121 -22.76 -5.72 -4.54
CA PHE A 121 -23.05 -6.40 -3.27
C PHE A 121 -24.00 -5.61 -2.36
N MET A 122 -24.13 -4.31 -2.57
CA MET A 122 -25.01 -3.44 -1.80
C MET A 122 -26.44 -3.33 -2.37
N ALA A 123 -26.60 -3.62 -3.67
CA ALA A 123 -27.90 -3.66 -4.35
C ALA A 123 -28.62 -4.98 -4.09
#